data_AF-A0A7W2EIC9-F1
#
_entry.id   AF-A0A7W2EIC9-F1
#
_cell.length_a   1.000
_cell.length_b   1.000
_cell.length_c   1.000
_cell.angle_alpha   90.00
_cell.angle_beta   90.00
_cell.angle_gamma   90.00
#
_symmetry.space_group_name_H-M   'P 1'
#
loop_
_entity.id
_entity.type
_entity.pdbx_description
1 polymer ?
#
loop_
_entity_poly.entity_id
_entity_poly.type
_entity_poly.pdbx_seq_one_letter_code
_entity_poly.pdbx_strand_id
1 'polypeptide(L)'
;MAAPSTSPAAATPADGAQATLRIGSKRFTESYILGELLAQTAAPYARTEHLQGLGNTAIVLAALRAGKIDLYPEYLGTIDQEILRHKAPATLEQIGRELAPLGLGVAVPLGFNNTYALAVRGAPDGPRTLSDLAARPTLRFGLSHEFIGRADGWPGLARRYGLPQQPAGLDHGIAYDALRQGQVDVIDIYSTDAKIARDGLRVLDDDRHYFPRYDAVLLYRLDAAARFPAAWAALGRLQGRISAADMIAMNGAAEIDGQSFAAVARGWLAAHPLPAPSAAPAMPPARVSSSVPSPTPTLASSAVATPASSAPHDGLLAKVFDDKLWLLTRQHITLVLVAVALACLAGIPLGVLAAYVPRLRQVVLALVGVLQTVPSLALLALLIPLLGIGAVPALVALFVYALLPVVRNTCTGVLQVPPGLRLAALALGLRPYQRLWHVELPLALPVILAGVKTAAVMSVGTATIAAFIGAGGYGERITIGLALNDNAMLLAGAIPAAVLALLTQGAFELLERLAGRAASQRV
;
A
#
# COMPACT_ATOMS: atom_id res chain seq x y z
N MET A 1 69.16 7.90 11.92
CA MET A 1 67.86 7.36 12.39
C MET A 1 67.01 8.51 12.88
N ALA A 2 66.05 8.96 12.07
CA ALA A 2 64.87 9.72 12.47
C ALA A 2 63.93 9.72 11.26
N ALA A 3 62.78 9.06 11.39
CA ALA A 3 61.76 8.96 10.36
C ALA A 3 60.90 10.24 10.31
N PRO A 4 60.43 10.69 9.13
CA PRO A 4 59.56 11.84 9.03
C PRO A 4 58.10 11.46 9.32
N SER A 5 57.41 12.37 10.01
CA SER A 5 56.00 12.34 10.37
C SER A 5 55.07 12.44 9.16
N THR A 6 54.18 11.46 8.97
CA THR A 6 53.07 11.52 8.03
C THR A 6 51.75 11.78 8.76
N SER A 7 51.17 12.96 8.57
CA SER A 7 49.77 13.25 8.90
C SER A 7 48.84 12.49 7.94
N PRO A 8 47.73 11.89 8.42
CA PRO A 8 46.76 11.29 7.52
C PRO A 8 45.96 12.39 6.82
N ALA A 9 46.05 12.42 5.49
CA ALA A 9 45.24 13.27 4.64
C ALA A 9 43.75 12.92 4.81
N ALA A 10 42.93 13.93 5.06
CA ALA A 10 41.48 13.81 5.06
C ALA A 10 41.01 13.38 3.66
N ALA A 11 40.45 12.17 3.59
CA ALA A 11 39.81 11.66 2.38
C ALA A 11 38.59 12.54 2.05
N THR A 12 38.68 13.27 0.95
CA THR A 12 37.54 13.95 0.34
C THR A 12 36.57 12.89 -0.21
N PRO A 13 35.27 12.94 0.07
CA PRO A 13 34.33 11.97 -0.50
C PRO A 13 34.21 12.23 -2.00
N ALA A 14 34.44 11.16 -2.78
CA ALA A 14 34.33 11.14 -4.23
C ALA A 14 32.87 11.33 -4.70
N ASP A 15 32.73 12.06 -5.81
CA ASP A 15 31.62 12.13 -6.78
C ASP A 15 30.19 11.79 -6.31
N GLY A 16 29.45 12.86 -6.03
CA GLY A 16 28.06 12.84 -5.59
C GLY A 16 27.07 12.48 -6.68
N ALA A 17 26.70 11.20 -6.75
CA ALA A 17 25.29 10.90 -6.98
C ALA A 17 24.51 11.48 -5.79
N GLN A 18 23.79 12.58 -5.99
CA GLN A 18 22.94 13.17 -4.94
C GLN A 18 22.05 12.07 -4.35
N ALA A 19 22.28 11.74 -3.08
CA ALA A 19 21.49 10.74 -2.38
C ALA A 19 20.01 11.14 -2.45
N THR A 20 19.14 10.18 -2.76
CA THR A 20 17.70 10.41 -2.81
C THR A 20 17.10 10.15 -1.43
N LEU A 21 16.38 11.14 -0.87
CA LEU A 21 15.56 10.98 0.31
C LEU A 21 14.26 10.25 -0.06
N ARG A 22 14.12 9.00 0.40
CA ARG A 22 12.97 8.15 0.12
C ARG A 22 11.94 8.27 1.23
N ILE A 23 10.75 8.73 0.90
CA ILE A 23 9.65 8.95 1.84
C ILE A 23 8.59 7.90 1.58
N GLY A 24 8.16 7.18 2.61
CA GLY A 24 7.07 6.21 2.51
C GLY A 24 5.72 6.82 2.87
N SER A 25 4.64 6.10 2.54
CA SER A 25 3.31 6.31 3.12
C SER A 25 2.52 5.01 3.23
N LYS A 26 1.58 4.99 4.18
CA LYS A 26 0.58 3.94 4.37
C LYS A 26 -0.55 4.06 3.34
N ARG A 27 -1.45 3.08 3.33
CA ARG A 27 -2.52 2.94 2.34
C ARG A 27 -3.84 3.62 2.70
N PHE A 28 -3.79 4.90 2.97
CA PHE A 28 -5.00 5.70 3.14
C PHE A 28 -4.69 7.16 2.81
N THR A 29 -5.72 7.89 2.41
CA THR A 29 -5.67 9.27 1.88
C THR A 29 -4.71 10.17 2.64
N GLU A 30 -4.90 10.27 3.95
CA GLU A 30 -4.11 11.14 4.81
C GLU A 30 -2.61 10.81 4.78
N SER A 31 -2.23 9.53 4.78
CA SER A 31 -0.81 9.16 4.69
C SER A 31 -0.18 9.52 3.35
N TYR A 32 -0.95 9.40 2.25
CA TYR A 32 -0.47 9.82 0.93
C TYR A 32 -0.25 11.32 0.86
N ILE A 33 -1.20 12.12 1.37
CA ILE A 33 -1.10 13.59 1.41
C ILE A 33 0.11 14.01 2.25
N LEU A 34 0.27 13.43 3.43
CA LEU A 34 1.40 13.71 4.31
C LEU A 34 2.73 13.32 3.64
N GLY A 35 2.81 12.17 2.98
CA GLY A 35 4.01 11.77 2.24
C GLY A 35 4.39 12.77 1.14
N GLU A 36 3.41 13.31 0.41
CA GLU A 36 3.61 14.38 -0.58
C GLU A 36 4.04 15.71 0.07
N LEU A 37 3.45 16.09 1.21
CA LEU A 37 3.86 17.27 1.96
C LEU A 37 5.33 17.20 2.39
N LEU A 38 5.76 16.03 2.88
CA LEU A 38 7.15 15.80 3.27
C LEU A 38 8.09 15.85 2.05
N ALA A 39 7.71 15.20 0.96
CA ALA A 39 8.52 15.18 -0.26
C ALA A 39 8.69 16.59 -0.85
N GLN A 40 7.60 17.34 -0.95
CA GLN A 40 7.63 18.70 -1.49
C GLN A 40 8.35 19.69 -0.57
N THR A 41 8.27 19.50 0.76
CA THR A 41 9.03 20.29 1.74
C THR A 41 10.54 20.03 1.65
N ALA A 42 10.94 18.79 1.39
CA ALA A 42 12.34 18.40 1.29
C ALA A 42 12.97 18.62 -0.10
N ALA A 43 12.16 18.66 -1.17
CA ALA A 43 12.61 18.75 -2.57
C ALA A 43 13.58 19.91 -2.88
N PRO A 44 13.47 21.11 -2.26
CA PRO A 44 14.45 22.18 -2.49
C PRO A 44 15.86 21.87 -1.96
N TYR A 45 16.00 20.87 -1.07
CA TYR A 45 17.22 20.60 -0.32
C TYR A 45 17.82 19.21 -0.59
N ALA A 46 17.04 18.30 -1.18
CA ALA A 46 17.48 16.96 -1.56
C ALA A 46 16.63 16.44 -2.71
N ARG A 47 17.16 15.49 -3.50
CA ARG A 47 16.34 14.71 -4.41
C ARG A 47 15.38 13.86 -3.59
N THR A 48 14.08 13.94 -3.85
CA THR A 48 13.07 13.20 -3.09
C THR A 48 12.35 12.18 -3.95
N GLU A 49 11.98 11.06 -3.34
CA GLU A 49 11.14 10.03 -3.96
C GLU A 49 10.06 9.63 -2.95
N HIS A 50 8.79 9.80 -3.31
CA HIS A 50 7.67 9.35 -2.49
C HIS A 50 7.21 7.96 -2.95
N LEU A 51 7.47 6.96 -2.12
CA LEU A 51 6.99 5.59 -2.29
C LEU A 51 5.61 5.45 -1.64
N GLN A 52 4.58 5.70 -2.45
CA GLN A 52 3.19 5.68 -2.04
C GLN A 52 2.68 4.29 -1.71
N GLY A 53 1.85 4.18 -0.66
CA GLY A 53 0.95 3.04 -0.48
C GLY A 53 1.67 1.71 -0.31
N LEU A 54 2.77 1.74 0.44
CA LEU A 54 3.61 0.58 0.70
C LEU A 54 2.82 -0.55 1.39
N GLY A 55 1.88 -0.19 2.26
CA GLY A 55 1.01 -1.13 2.98
C GLY A 55 0.49 -0.56 4.29
N ASN A 56 0.19 -1.45 5.23
CA ASN A 56 -0.15 -1.08 6.61
C ASN A 56 1.14 -0.91 7.45
N THR A 57 1.00 -0.53 8.73
CA THR A 57 2.10 -0.25 9.67
C THR A 57 3.27 -1.23 9.54
N ALA A 58 3.02 -2.54 9.63
CA ALA A 58 4.06 -3.56 9.59
C ALA A 58 4.89 -3.55 8.29
N ILE A 59 4.24 -3.27 7.15
CA ILE A 59 4.89 -3.24 5.84
C ILE A 59 5.77 -1.99 5.72
N VAL A 60 5.26 -0.82 6.11
CA VAL A 60 6.02 0.44 6.04
C VAL A 60 7.19 0.42 7.02
N LEU A 61 7.00 -0.13 8.22
CA LEU A 61 8.07 -0.35 9.19
C LEU A 61 9.17 -1.30 8.67
N ALA A 62 8.79 -2.39 8.00
CA ALA A 62 9.76 -3.31 7.40
C ALA A 62 10.57 -2.61 6.30
N ALA A 63 9.93 -1.79 5.46
CA ALA A 63 10.61 -0.99 4.45
C ALA A 63 11.59 0.03 5.07
N LEU A 64 11.20 0.66 6.19
CA LEU A 64 12.05 1.60 6.93
C LEU A 64 13.28 0.89 7.53
N ARG A 65 13.09 -0.25 8.20
CA ARG A 65 14.18 -1.06 8.77
C ARG A 65 15.13 -1.60 7.71
N ALA A 66 14.60 -1.97 6.54
CA ALA A 66 15.40 -2.45 5.41
C ALA A 66 16.09 -1.34 4.61
N GLY A 67 15.97 -0.06 5.01
CA GLY A 67 16.55 1.08 4.30
C GLY A 67 15.95 1.34 2.92
N LYS A 68 14.74 0.81 2.64
CA LYS A 68 14.01 1.08 1.39
C LYS A 68 13.34 2.46 1.41
N ILE A 69 13.03 2.96 2.60
CA ILE A 69 12.63 4.34 2.87
C ILE A 69 13.48 4.90 4.01
N ASP A 70 13.53 6.22 4.12
CA ASP A 70 14.27 6.97 5.13
C ASP A 70 13.36 7.50 6.24
N LEU A 71 12.13 7.87 5.90
CA LEU A 71 11.10 8.33 6.84
C LEU A 71 9.68 8.18 6.26
N TYR A 72 8.68 8.21 7.13
CA TYR A 72 7.27 8.27 6.75
C TYR A 72 6.39 8.85 7.87
N PRO A 73 5.18 9.34 7.56
CA PRO A 73 4.23 9.79 8.57
C PRO A 73 3.58 8.59 9.28
N GLU A 74 3.62 8.60 10.61
CA GLU A 74 3.07 7.56 11.49
C GLU A 74 2.32 8.20 12.67
N TYR A 75 1.55 7.43 13.44
CA TYR A 75 0.84 7.92 14.63
C TYR A 75 1.42 7.35 15.90
N LEU A 76 1.49 8.17 16.95
CA LEU A 76 2.01 7.75 18.24
C LEU A 76 1.28 6.54 18.81
N GLY A 77 -0.05 6.50 18.78
CA GLY A 77 -0.83 5.35 19.24
C GLY A 77 -0.47 4.05 18.49
N THR A 78 -0.23 4.14 17.18
CA THR A 78 0.20 3.00 16.36
C THR A 78 1.62 2.54 16.74
N ILE A 79 2.56 3.47 16.94
CA ILE A 79 3.92 3.13 17.38
C ILE A 79 3.88 2.43 18.74
N ASP A 80 3.10 2.99 19.67
CA ASP A 80 2.97 2.50 21.03
C ASP A 80 2.38 1.07 21.07
N GLN A 81 1.26 0.85 20.37
CA GLN A 81 0.50 -0.39 20.47
C GLN A 81 0.95 -1.48 19.48
N GLU A 82 1.26 -1.13 18.23
CA GLU A 82 1.56 -2.12 17.20
C GLU A 82 3.06 -2.41 17.08
N ILE A 83 3.89 -1.36 17.21
CA ILE A 83 5.35 -1.47 17.01
C ILE A 83 6.05 -1.89 18.30
N LEU A 84 5.80 -1.15 19.39
CA LEU A 84 6.43 -1.39 20.70
C LEU A 84 5.60 -2.34 21.59
N ARG A 85 4.32 -2.54 21.28
CA ARG A 85 3.41 -3.46 21.98
C ARG A 85 3.23 -3.11 23.45
N HIS A 86 3.19 -1.82 23.75
CA HIS A 86 2.87 -1.33 25.07
C HIS A 86 1.43 -1.65 25.45
N LYS A 87 1.24 -1.92 26.74
CA LYS A 87 -0.09 -2.17 27.34
C LYS A 87 -0.75 -0.90 27.88
N ALA A 88 0.02 0.18 28.00
CA ALA A 88 -0.43 1.48 28.48
C ALA A 88 0.31 2.59 27.70
N PRO A 89 -0.29 3.77 27.51
CA PRO A 89 0.29 4.86 26.74
C PRO A 89 1.69 5.26 27.22
N ALA A 90 2.69 5.20 26.34
CA ALA A 90 4.03 5.70 26.63
C ALA A 90 4.22 7.18 26.26
N THR A 91 5.19 7.83 26.89
CA THR A 91 5.60 9.19 26.52
C THR A 91 6.43 9.19 25.24
N LEU A 92 6.44 10.31 24.50
CA LEU A 92 7.25 10.46 23.29
C LEU A 92 8.75 10.18 23.55
N GLU A 93 9.27 10.60 24.71
CA GLU A 93 10.64 10.34 25.11
C GLU A 93 10.92 8.86 25.35
N GLN A 94 9.99 8.15 26.00
CA GLN A 94 10.08 6.70 26.16
C GLN A 94 10.06 5.99 24.80
N ILE A 95 9.12 6.34 23.93
CA ILE A 95 9.03 5.79 22.57
C ILE A 95 10.35 6.01 21.82
N GLY A 96 10.91 7.22 21.88
CA GLY A 96 12.19 7.53 21.25
C GLY A 96 13.35 6.67 21.76
N ARG A 97 13.45 6.45 23.09
CA ARG A 97 14.48 5.60 23.68
C ARG A 97 14.37 4.14 23.25
N GLU A 98 13.17 3.62 23.08
CA GLU A 98 12.94 2.22 22.72
C GLU A 98 13.07 1.97 21.20
N LEU A 99 12.80 2.99 20.38
CA LEU A 99 13.06 2.93 18.94
C LEU A 99 14.57 3.01 18.61
N ALA A 100 15.37 3.68 19.43
CA ALA A 100 16.77 3.94 19.13
C ALA A 100 17.63 2.65 18.93
N PRO A 101 17.50 1.59 19.77
CA PRO A 101 18.16 0.30 19.53
C PRO A 101 17.81 -0.37 18.19
N LEU A 102 16.66 -0.01 17.60
CA LEU A 102 16.22 -0.51 16.30
C LEU A 102 16.77 0.33 15.13
N GLY A 103 17.58 1.34 15.40
CA GLY A 103 18.08 2.30 14.40
C GLY A 103 17.02 3.29 13.94
N LEU A 104 15.92 3.43 14.71
CA LEU A 104 14.77 4.27 14.37
C LEU A 104 14.61 5.41 15.37
N GLY A 105 14.00 6.51 14.91
CA GLY A 105 13.62 7.63 15.76
C GLY A 105 12.21 8.11 15.45
N VAL A 106 11.60 8.80 16.40
CA VAL A 106 10.32 9.50 16.24
C VAL A 106 10.53 10.99 16.48
N ALA A 107 10.00 11.84 15.61
CA ALA A 107 10.17 13.29 15.70
C ALA A 107 9.04 14.03 14.99
N VAL A 108 9.08 15.37 15.07
CA VAL A 108 8.23 16.30 14.31
C VAL A 108 6.73 15.95 14.43
N PRO A 109 6.11 16.15 15.62
CA PRO A 109 4.66 16.11 15.73
C PRO A 109 4.03 17.12 14.77
N LEU A 110 3.19 16.66 13.85
CA LEU A 110 2.71 17.46 12.72
C LEU A 110 1.62 18.46 13.11
N GLY A 111 0.91 18.22 14.23
CA GLY A 111 -0.01 19.20 14.83
C GLY A 111 -1.46 18.75 14.97
N PHE A 112 -1.80 17.54 14.52
CA PHE A 112 -3.15 17.00 14.61
C PHE A 112 -3.17 15.57 15.15
N ASN A 113 -4.35 15.18 15.63
CA ASN A 113 -4.66 13.86 16.16
C ASN A 113 -5.70 13.20 15.25
N ASN A 114 -5.48 11.94 14.87
CA ASN A 114 -6.40 11.13 14.08
C ASN A 114 -6.93 9.95 14.92
N THR A 115 -7.79 10.25 15.87
CA THR A 115 -8.44 9.25 16.73
C THR A 115 -9.85 8.90 16.26
N TYR A 116 -10.39 7.77 16.75
CA TYR A 116 -11.83 7.52 16.77
C TYR A 116 -12.56 8.65 17.48
N ALA A 117 -13.75 8.97 16.96
CA ALA A 117 -14.71 9.84 17.59
C ALA A 117 -16.13 9.37 17.26
N LEU A 118 -17.12 9.92 17.96
CA LEU A 118 -18.53 9.79 17.56
C LEU A 118 -19.00 11.10 16.93
N ALA A 119 -19.83 10.99 15.91
CA ALA A 119 -20.40 12.15 15.23
C ALA A 119 -21.91 12.05 15.07
N VAL A 120 -22.53 13.22 15.04
CA VAL A 120 -23.97 13.43 14.82
C VAL A 120 -24.19 14.45 13.71
N ARG A 121 -25.41 14.53 13.18
CA ARG A 121 -25.80 15.65 12.31
C ARG A 121 -25.71 16.97 13.08
N GLY A 122 -25.23 18.03 12.44
CA GLY A 122 -25.00 19.36 13.05
C GLY A 122 -26.28 20.14 13.40
N ALA A 123 -27.15 19.61 14.26
CA ALA A 123 -28.33 20.31 14.75
C ALA A 123 -28.00 21.24 15.95
N PRO A 124 -28.66 22.40 16.10
CA PRO A 124 -28.44 23.32 17.23
C PRO A 124 -28.60 22.65 18.59
N ASP A 125 -29.67 21.86 18.76
CA ASP A 125 -30.05 21.15 20.00
C ASP A 125 -29.47 19.72 20.11
N GLY A 126 -28.55 19.37 19.20
CA GLY A 126 -27.84 18.10 19.20
C GLY A 126 -26.82 17.98 20.34
N PRO A 127 -26.44 16.74 20.73
CA PRO A 127 -25.39 16.53 21.73
C PRO A 127 -24.08 17.19 21.29
N ARG A 128 -23.29 17.62 22.28
CA ARG A 128 -21.97 18.24 22.06
C ARG A 128 -20.84 17.39 22.62
N THR A 129 -21.11 16.66 23.69
CA THR A 129 -20.15 15.80 24.37
C THR A 129 -20.57 14.33 24.28
N LEU A 130 -19.63 13.41 24.53
CA LEU A 130 -19.94 11.99 24.68
C LEU A 130 -20.81 11.74 25.93
N SER A 131 -20.61 12.49 27.01
CA SER A 131 -21.47 12.42 28.20
C SER A 131 -22.94 12.76 27.91
N ASP A 132 -23.24 13.65 26.96
CA ASP A 132 -24.63 14.00 26.60
C ASP A 132 -25.42 12.81 26.04
N LEU A 133 -24.73 11.81 25.48
CA LEU A 133 -25.35 10.62 24.88
C LEU A 133 -26.03 9.73 25.93
N ALA A 134 -25.52 9.69 27.16
CA ALA A 134 -26.09 8.87 28.24
C ALA A 134 -27.52 9.30 28.60
N ALA A 135 -27.81 10.60 28.50
CA ALA A 135 -29.13 11.17 28.77
C ALA A 135 -30.12 11.00 27.61
N ARG A 136 -29.72 10.38 26.48
CA ARG A 136 -30.50 10.28 25.25
C ARG A 136 -30.60 8.82 24.77
N PRO A 137 -31.31 7.94 25.50
CA PRO A 137 -31.36 6.50 25.21
C PRO A 137 -32.08 6.15 23.90
N THR A 138 -32.86 7.08 23.34
CA THR A 138 -33.62 6.89 22.09
C THR A 138 -32.80 7.10 20.82
N LEU A 139 -31.57 7.62 20.92
CA LEU A 139 -30.69 7.80 19.77
C LEU A 139 -30.31 6.43 19.18
N ARG A 140 -30.40 6.31 17.85
CA ARG A 140 -30.01 5.10 17.13
C ARG A 140 -28.53 5.20 16.74
N PHE A 141 -27.74 4.23 17.15
CA PHE A 141 -26.31 4.17 16.86
C PHE A 141 -26.08 3.24 15.67
N GLY A 142 -25.37 3.73 14.66
CA GLY A 142 -24.88 2.94 13.53
C GLY A 142 -23.37 2.93 13.57
N LEU A 143 -22.77 1.93 14.22
CA LEU A 143 -21.32 1.88 14.44
C LEU A 143 -20.68 0.82 13.56
N SER A 144 -19.42 1.00 13.19
CA SER A 144 -18.66 0.02 12.45
C SER A 144 -18.53 -1.29 13.22
N HIS A 145 -18.53 -2.41 12.50
CA HIS A 145 -18.33 -3.72 13.11
C HIS A 145 -17.01 -3.82 13.87
N GLU A 146 -15.98 -3.12 13.39
CA GLU A 146 -14.69 -3.02 14.07
C GLU A 146 -14.86 -2.31 15.42
N PHE A 147 -15.45 -1.12 15.43
CA PHE A 147 -15.61 -0.33 16.64
C PHE A 147 -16.49 -1.03 17.69
N ILE A 148 -17.48 -1.81 17.26
CA ILE A 148 -18.31 -2.63 18.17
C ILE A 148 -17.50 -3.75 18.84
N GLY A 149 -16.55 -4.36 18.13
CA GLY A 149 -15.78 -5.50 18.62
C GLY A 149 -14.54 -5.15 19.44
N ARG A 150 -14.05 -3.92 19.35
CA ARG A 150 -12.80 -3.47 19.98
C ARG A 150 -12.93 -3.19 21.47
N ALA A 151 -11.93 -3.56 22.27
CA ALA A 151 -11.92 -3.28 23.71
C ALA A 151 -11.83 -1.78 24.03
N ASP A 152 -11.09 -1.03 23.22
CA ASP A 152 -10.99 0.44 23.21
C ASP A 152 -12.09 1.11 22.35
N GLY A 153 -13.04 0.31 21.83
CA GLY A 153 -14.20 0.77 21.06
C GLY A 153 -15.47 0.83 21.92
N TRP A 154 -16.61 0.39 21.35
CA TRP A 154 -17.93 0.52 21.98
C TRP A 154 -18.05 -0.10 23.39
N PRO A 155 -17.60 -1.35 23.66
CA PRO A 155 -17.76 -1.98 24.98
C PRO A 155 -17.08 -1.20 26.11
N GLY A 156 -15.91 -0.61 25.85
CA GLY A 156 -15.19 0.19 26.83
C GLY A 156 -15.77 1.60 26.95
N LEU A 157 -16.12 2.22 25.81
CA LEU A 157 -16.74 3.54 25.76
C LEU A 157 -18.07 3.55 26.50
N ALA A 158 -18.97 2.60 26.19
CA ALA A 158 -20.28 2.49 26.80
C ALA A 158 -20.19 2.30 28.32
N ARG A 159 -19.20 1.54 28.80
CA ARG A 159 -18.94 1.38 30.23
C ARG A 159 -18.41 2.65 30.88
N ARG A 160 -17.49 3.36 30.22
CA ARG A 160 -16.87 4.60 30.73
C ARG A 160 -17.87 5.75 30.85
N TYR A 161 -18.80 5.84 29.90
CA TYR A 161 -19.79 6.90 29.79
C TYR A 161 -21.19 6.52 30.28
N GLY A 162 -21.43 5.24 30.60
CA GLY A 162 -22.74 4.76 31.04
C GLY A 162 -23.79 4.78 29.92
N LEU A 163 -23.39 4.45 28.69
CA LEU A 163 -24.25 4.49 27.51
C LEU A 163 -25.17 3.26 27.46
N PRO A 164 -26.51 3.41 27.56
CA PRO A 164 -27.43 2.27 27.56
C PRO A 164 -27.78 1.76 26.16
N GLN A 165 -27.35 2.44 25.09
CA GLN A 165 -27.76 2.13 23.72
C GLN A 165 -27.17 0.81 23.22
N GLN A 166 -27.82 0.22 22.22
CA GLN A 166 -27.27 -0.91 21.47
C GLN A 166 -27.04 -0.50 20.01
N PRO A 167 -25.79 -0.46 19.54
CA PRO A 167 -25.49 -0.05 18.18
C PRO A 167 -25.82 -1.14 17.18
N ALA A 168 -26.34 -0.74 16.03
CA ALA A 168 -26.38 -1.57 14.84
C ALA A 168 -25.01 -1.56 14.15
N GLY A 169 -24.54 -2.74 13.75
CA GLY A 169 -23.30 -2.87 12.97
C GLY A 169 -23.50 -2.40 11.54
N LEU A 170 -22.75 -1.39 11.12
CA LEU A 170 -22.70 -0.88 9.76
C LEU A 170 -21.27 -0.97 9.20
N ASP A 171 -21.12 -0.78 7.89
CA ASP A 171 -19.81 -0.48 7.31
C ASP A 171 -19.52 1.02 7.51
N HIS A 172 -18.25 1.40 7.71
CA HIS A 172 -17.85 2.78 7.99
C HIS A 172 -18.33 3.77 6.91
N GLY A 173 -18.26 3.40 5.63
CA GLY A 173 -18.75 4.25 4.54
C GLY A 173 -20.27 4.35 4.52
N ILE A 174 -20.96 3.23 4.75
CA ILE A 174 -22.43 3.15 4.79
C ILE A 174 -23.01 3.93 5.98
N ALA A 175 -22.29 4.00 7.10
CA ALA A 175 -22.72 4.73 8.30
C ALA A 175 -22.98 6.22 8.01
N TYR A 176 -22.14 6.86 7.18
CA TYR A 176 -22.36 8.25 6.74
C TYR A 176 -23.66 8.44 5.96
N ASP A 177 -23.97 7.52 5.04
CA ASP A 177 -25.19 7.60 4.24
C ASP A 177 -26.44 7.32 5.08
N ALA A 178 -26.35 6.35 6.01
CA ALA A 178 -27.41 6.07 6.97
C ALA A 178 -27.66 7.27 7.90
N LEU A 179 -26.60 7.96 8.33
CA LEU A 179 -26.71 9.19 9.13
C LEU A 179 -27.35 10.30 8.30
N ARG A 180 -26.98 10.48 7.02
CA ARG A 180 -27.57 11.50 6.14
C ARG A 180 -29.06 11.27 5.88
N GLN A 181 -29.45 10.01 5.73
CA GLN A 181 -30.84 9.60 5.49
C GLN A 181 -31.69 9.54 6.77
N GLY A 182 -31.12 9.85 7.93
CA GLY A 182 -31.84 9.79 9.20
C GLY A 182 -32.22 8.37 9.64
N GLN A 183 -31.52 7.35 9.16
CA GLN A 183 -31.71 5.96 9.59
C GLN A 183 -30.99 5.69 10.92
N VAL A 184 -29.89 6.40 11.15
CA VAL A 184 -29.17 6.45 12.43
C VAL A 184 -28.94 7.90 12.84
N ASP A 185 -28.59 8.11 14.11
CA ASP A 185 -28.43 9.42 14.73
C ASP A 185 -27.00 9.67 15.21
N VAL A 186 -26.24 8.60 15.50
CA VAL A 186 -24.85 8.63 15.92
C VAL A 186 -24.06 7.57 15.14
N ILE A 187 -22.87 7.92 14.65
CA ILE A 187 -21.94 7.00 13.99
C ILE A 187 -20.53 7.17 14.57
N ASP A 188 -19.68 6.15 14.46
CA ASP A 188 -18.25 6.30 14.64
C ASP A 188 -17.60 6.88 13.39
N ILE A 189 -16.58 7.69 13.60
CA ILE A 189 -15.79 8.34 12.56
C ILE A 189 -14.32 8.36 12.98
N TYR A 190 -13.43 8.62 12.03
CA TYR A 190 -12.13 9.18 12.35
C TYR A 190 -12.21 10.69 12.42
N SER A 191 -11.55 11.29 13.40
CA SER A 191 -11.58 12.75 13.64
C SER A 191 -11.07 13.61 12.48
N THR A 192 -10.37 13.02 11.50
CA THR A 192 -9.91 13.68 10.28
C THR A 192 -10.66 13.29 9.01
N ASP A 193 -11.76 12.53 9.12
CA ASP A 193 -12.53 12.07 7.95
C ASP A 193 -13.07 13.25 7.13
N ALA A 194 -12.82 13.22 5.82
CA ALA A 194 -13.28 14.23 4.84
C ALA A 194 -14.79 14.53 4.92
N LYS A 195 -15.55 13.48 5.25
CA LYS A 195 -17.02 13.47 5.25
C LYS A 195 -17.61 14.32 6.39
N ILE A 196 -16.81 14.64 7.42
CA ILE A 196 -17.19 15.55 8.51
C ILE A 196 -17.57 16.92 7.96
N ALA A 197 -16.68 17.52 7.16
CA ALA A 197 -16.91 18.85 6.59
C ALA A 197 -18.03 18.84 5.54
N ARG A 198 -18.03 17.82 4.66
CA ARG A 198 -19.04 17.68 3.59
C ARG A 198 -20.46 17.57 4.12
N ASP A 199 -20.66 16.71 5.11
CA ASP A 199 -21.99 16.40 5.63
C ASP A 199 -22.38 17.32 6.81
N GLY A 200 -21.54 18.32 7.13
CA GLY A 200 -21.79 19.27 8.22
C GLY A 200 -21.94 18.59 9.58
N LEU A 201 -21.15 17.55 9.82
CA LEU A 201 -21.26 16.73 11.02
C LEU A 201 -20.66 17.44 12.22
N ARG A 202 -21.28 17.22 13.38
CA ARG A 202 -20.69 17.60 14.67
C ARG A 202 -19.99 16.38 15.25
N VAL A 203 -18.67 16.47 15.34
CA VAL A 203 -17.85 15.56 16.14
C VAL A 203 -18.09 15.87 17.61
N LEU A 204 -18.41 14.85 18.41
CA LEU A 204 -18.67 14.99 19.83
C LEU A 204 -17.37 15.08 20.62
N ASP A 205 -17.33 15.98 21.60
CA ASP A 205 -16.18 16.14 22.49
C ASP A 205 -16.06 14.95 23.47
N ASP A 206 -14.86 14.39 23.57
CA ASP A 206 -14.51 13.31 24.48
C ASP A 206 -14.12 13.90 25.84
N ASP A 207 -15.13 14.37 26.57
CA ASP A 207 -15.02 15.16 27.81
C ASP A 207 -14.37 14.41 28.98
N ARG A 208 -14.23 13.08 28.89
CA ARG A 208 -13.53 12.22 29.86
C ARG A 208 -12.25 11.59 29.33
N HIS A 209 -11.79 12.03 28.16
CA HIS A 209 -10.54 11.61 27.51
C HIS A 209 -10.38 10.09 27.45
N TYR A 210 -11.41 9.41 26.94
CA TYR A 210 -11.41 7.96 26.79
C TYR A 210 -10.54 7.50 25.61
N PHE A 211 -10.64 8.17 24.47
CA PHE A 211 -9.94 7.73 23.26
C PHE A 211 -8.45 8.04 23.34
N PRO A 212 -7.57 7.06 23.00
CA PRO A 212 -6.15 7.30 22.96
C PRO A 212 -5.80 8.31 21.85
N ARG A 213 -4.75 9.10 22.07
CA ARG A 213 -4.27 10.05 21.08
C ARG A 213 -3.45 9.35 20.01
N TYR A 214 -3.79 9.60 18.76
CA TYR A 214 -3.05 9.22 17.56
C TYR A 214 -2.49 10.48 16.92
N ASP A 215 -1.58 11.15 17.63
CA ASP A 215 -0.89 12.33 17.11
C ASP A 215 0.03 11.92 15.95
N ALA A 216 -0.09 12.61 14.82
CA ALA A 216 0.73 12.35 13.64
C ALA A 216 2.16 12.86 13.87
N VAL A 217 3.14 12.01 13.57
CA VAL A 217 4.57 12.21 13.77
C VAL A 217 5.35 11.65 12.58
N LEU A 218 6.65 11.93 12.52
CA LEU A 218 7.56 11.28 11.59
C LEU A 218 8.29 10.12 12.29
N LEU A 219 8.15 8.92 11.73
CA LEU A 219 8.99 7.77 12.06
C LEU A 219 10.09 7.65 11.00
N TYR A 220 11.35 7.68 11.44
CA TYR A 220 12.50 7.83 10.56
C TYR A 220 13.67 6.94 10.97
N ARG A 221 14.62 6.71 10.05
CA ARG A 221 15.91 6.07 10.37
C ARG A 221 16.82 7.09 11.03
N LEU A 222 17.49 6.73 12.14
CA LEU A 222 18.34 7.67 12.89
C LEU A 222 19.46 8.32 12.04
N ASP A 223 19.90 7.65 10.98
CA ASP A 223 20.92 8.17 10.06
C ASP A 223 20.36 9.19 9.04
N ALA A 224 19.05 9.30 8.87
CA ALA A 224 18.42 10.16 7.86
C ALA A 224 18.69 11.65 8.10
N ALA A 225 18.63 12.10 9.36
CA ALA A 225 18.91 13.48 9.72
C ALA A 225 20.35 13.89 9.42
N ALA A 226 21.31 12.97 9.61
CA ALA A 226 22.72 13.21 9.29
C ALA A 226 23.01 13.15 7.78
N ARG A 227 22.32 12.26 7.04
CA ARG A 227 22.45 12.17 5.58
C ARG A 227 21.81 13.33 4.84
N PHE A 228 20.75 13.92 5.39
CA PHE A 228 19.96 14.97 4.74
C PHE A 228 19.72 16.18 5.66
N PRO A 229 20.76 16.85 6.17
CA PRO A 229 20.63 17.85 7.24
C PRO A 229 19.74 19.04 6.85
N ALA A 230 19.88 19.56 5.63
CA ALA A 230 19.09 20.70 5.15
C ALA A 230 17.61 20.32 4.93
N ALA A 231 17.35 19.14 4.34
CA ALA A 231 15.99 18.63 4.19
C ALA A 231 15.35 18.32 5.55
N TRP A 232 16.08 17.72 6.48
CA TRP A 232 15.60 17.44 7.83
C TRP A 232 15.24 18.71 8.59
N ALA A 233 16.07 19.77 8.50
CA ALA A 233 15.75 21.07 9.07
C ALA A 233 14.47 21.67 8.45
N ALA A 234 14.26 21.49 7.13
CA ALA A 234 13.03 21.92 6.47
C ALA A 234 11.80 21.15 6.96
N LEU A 235 11.89 19.82 7.09
CA LEU A 235 10.83 18.97 7.63
C LEU A 235 10.48 19.34 9.08
N GLY A 236 11.49 19.67 9.90
CA GLY A 236 11.29 20.13 11.27
C GLY A 236 10.41 21.39 11.38
N ARG A 237 10.38 22.24 10.34
CA ARG A 237 9.50 23.42 10.30
C ARG A 237 8.02 23.10 10.09
N LEU A 238 7.66 21.85 9.79
CA LEU A 238 6.27 21.40 9.76
C LEU A 238 5.71 21.10 11.16
N GLN A 239 6.55 21.07 12.19
CA GLN A 239 6.14 20.75 13.55
C GLN A 239 4.98 21.65 14.02
N GLY A 240 3.87 21.01 14.41
CA GLY A 240 2.70 21.66 14.97
C GLY A 240 1.89 22.51 13.98
N ARG A 241 2.17 22.44 12.67
CA ARG A 241 1.58 23.36 11.67
C ARG A 241 0.32 22.85 10.99
N ILE A 242 0.11 21.54 10.98
CA ILE A 242 -1.06 20.94 10.32
C ILE A 242 -2.13 20.77 11.39
N SER A 243 -3.18 21.60 11.35
CA SER A 243 -4.33 21.45 12.24
C SER A 243 -5.24 20.29 11.80
N ALA A 244 -6.13 19.83 12.70
CA ALA A 244 -7.13 18.84 12.32
C ALA A 244 -8.06 19.36 11.20
N ALA A 245 -8.40 20.65 11.22
CA ALA A 245 -9.19 21.29 10.17
C ALA A 245 -8.46 21.29 8.82
N ASP A 246 -7.14 21.56 8.82
CA ASP A 246 -6.31 21.45 7.61
C ASP A 246 -6.35 20.02 7.05
N MET A 247 -6.18 19.01 7.90
CA MET A 247 -6.22 17.62 7.46
C MET A 247 -7.58 17.22 6.92
N ILE A 248 -8.68 17.60 7.58
CA ILE A 248 -10.04 17.34 7.08
C ILE A 248 -10.22 17.98 5.70
N ALA A 249 -9.78 19.23 5.52
CA ALA A 249 -9.89 19.93 4.24
C ALA A 249 -9.04 19.27 3.15
N MET A 250 -7.81 18.85 3.47
CA MET A 250 -6.94 18.14 2.53
C MET A 250 -7.48 16.75 2.17
N ASN A 251 -7.99 15.99 3.15
CA ASN A 251 -8.66 14.72 2.90
C ASN A 251 -9.90 14.92 2.02
N GLY A 252 -10.67 15.99 2.26
CA GLY A 252 -11.81 16.38 1.40
C GLY A 252 -11.41 16.69 -0.03
N ALA A 253 -10.36 17.49 -0.23
CA ALA A 253 -9.86 17.81 -1.55
C ALA A 253 -9.44 16.55 -2.34
N ALA A 254 -8.88 15.55 -1.66
CA ALA A 254 -8.47 14.30 -2.30
C ALA A 254 -9.65 13.32 -2.53
N GLU A 255 -10.45 13.04 -1.49
CA GLU A 255 -11.51 12.01 -1.54
C GLU A 255 -12.78 12.48 -2.24
N ILE A 256 -13.13 13.75 -2.10
CA ILE A 256 -14.41 14.30 -2.56
C ILE A 256 -14.21 15.06 -3.87
N ASP A 257 -13.23 15.97 -3.90
CA ASP A 257 -12.99 16.81 -5.07
C ASP A 257 -12.12 16.10 -6.13
N GLY A 258 -11.56 14.93 -5.79
CA GLY A 258 -10.75 14.12 -6.69
C GLY A 258 -9.36 14.69 -6.99
N GLN A 259 -8.89 15.69 -6.24
CA GLN A 259 -7.58 16.28 -6.46
C GLN A 259 -6.47 15.27 -6.16
N SER A 260 -5.42 15.27 -7.00
CA SER A 260 -4.25 14.43 -6.73
C SER A 260 -3.59 14.83 -5.40
N PHE A 261 -3.07 13.84 -4.64
CA PHE A 261 -2.38 14.10 -3.37
C PHE A 261 -1.25 15.13 -3.49
N ALA A 262 -0.53 15.11 -4.60
CA ALA A 262 0.54 16.06 -4.88
C ALA A 262 0.01 17.49 -5.06
N ALA A 263 -1.14 17.66 -5.71
CA ALA A 263 -1.79 18.95 -5.86
C ALA A 263 -2.33 19.47 -4.53
N VAL A 264 -2.96 18.61 -3.73
CA VAL A 264 -3.45 18.94 -2.37
C VAL A 264 -2.30 19.43 -1.49
N ALA A 265 -1.21 18.66 -1.41
CA ALA A 265 -0.03 19.02 -0.65
C ALA A 265 0.58 20.36 -1.12
N ARG A 266 0.68 20.57 -2.44
CA ARG A 266 1.20 21.81 -3.02
C ARG A 266 0.34 23.01 -2.69
N GLY A 267 -0.98 22.87 -2.79
CA GLY A 267 -1.95 23.90 -2.45
C GLY A 267 -1.84 24.30 -0.98
N TRP A 268 -1.74 23.32 -0.08
CA TRP A 268 -1.58 23.59 1.35
C TRP A 268 -0.25 24.28 1.67
N LEU A 269 0.87 23.83 1.10
CA LEU A 269 2.19 24.46 1.30
C LEU A 269 2.23 25.91 0.77
N ALA A 270 1.54 26.18 -0.33
CA ALA A 270 1.42 27.54 -0.88
C ALA A 270 0.58 28.45 0.04
N ALA A 271 -0.49 27.94 0.63
CA ALA A 271 -1.32 28.66 1.60
C ALA A 271 -0.63 28.84 2.96
N HIS A 272 0.29 27.94 3.32
CA HIS A 272 0.99 27.92 4.61
C HIS A 272 2.52 27.96 4.44
N PRO A 273 3.11 29.05 3.92
CA PRO A 273 4.55 29.15 3.70
C PRO A 273 5.35 28.75 4.93
N LEU A 274 6.41 27.96 4.74
CA LEU A 274 7.29 27.58 5.83
C LEU A 274 7.95 28.84 6.40
N PRO A 275 8.03 28.97 7.74
CA PRO A 275 8.75 30.08 8.34
C PRO A 275 10.18 30.12 7.80
N ALA A 276 10.72 31.32 7.62
CA ALA A 276 12.12 31.51 7.25
C ALA A 276 13.00 30.70 8.21
N PRO A 277 14.17 30.21 7.77
CA PRO A 277 15.09 29.52 8.67
C PRO A 277 15.49 30.47 9.80
N SER A 278 14.76 30.40 10.90
CA SER A 278 15.17 30.97 12.17
C SER A 278 16.29 30.09 12.68
N ALA A 279 17.38 30.69 13.15
CA ALA A 279 18.34 29.97 13.96
C ALA A 279 17.56 29.30 15.11
N ALA A 280 17.47 27.97 15.09
CA ALA A 280 16.73 27.20 16.08
C ALA A 280 17.25 27.52 17.50
N PRO A 281 16.43 27.39 18.55
CA PRO A 281 16.93 27.46 19.90
C PRO A 281 17.84 26.24 20.14
N ALA A 282 19.14 26.49 20.28
CA ALA A 282 20.05 25.52 20.84
C ALA A 282 19.70 25.28 22.31
N MET A 283 19.67 24.01 22.73
CA MET A 283 19.82 23.65 24.15
C MET A 283 21.09 24.33 24.74
N PRO A 284 21.07 24.79 26.00
CA PRO A 284 22.04 25.77 26.50
C PRO A 284 23.41 25.13 26.82
N PRO A 285 24.51 25.89 26.72
CA PRO A 285 25.02 26.52 27.95
C PRO A 285 25.58 27.95 27.80
N ALA A 286 25.54 28.66 28.94
CA ALA A 286 26.36 29.79 29.43
C ALA A 286 26.41 31.14 28.65
N ARG A 287 26.13 32.20 29.41
CA ARG A 287 26.14 33.65 29.08
C ARG A 287 27.48 34.15 28.52
N VAL A 288 27.47 35.18 27.65
CA VAL A 288 27.89 36.59 27.88
C VAL A 288 27.49 37.46 26.67
N SER A 289 27.06 38.70 26.97
CA SER A 289 26.52 39.79 26.15
C SER A 289 27.37 40.32 24.96
N SER A 290 26.74 40.89 23.93
CA SER A 290 26.66 42.36 23.69
C SER A 290 26.02 42.81 22.35
N SER A 291 25.10 43.79 22.44
CA SER A 291 24.74 44.93 21.55
C SER A 291 24.51 44.75 20.01
N VAL A 292 23.28 44.91 19.43
CA VAL A 292 22.53 46.14 18.99
C VAL A 292 22.84 46.58 17.51
N PRO A 293 21.91 47.10 16.67
CA PRO A 293 20.54 46.71 16.28
C PRO A 293 20.31 46.64 14.72
N SER A 294 19.10 46.29 14.29
CA SER A 294 18.62 46.28 12.88
C SER A 294 18.50 47.69 12.24
N PRO A 295 18.23 47.77 10.92
CA PRO A 295 16.85 48.07 10.53
C PRO A 295 16.28 47.27 9.35
N THR A 296 14.96 47.37 9.28
CA THR A 296 13.91 46.64 8.54
C THR A 296 13.73 47.14 7.08
N PRO A 297 12.75 46.65 6.28
CA PRO A 297 12.98 46.13 4.94
C PRO A 297 12.44 47.06 3.83
N THR A 298 12.81 46.79 2.58
CA THR A 298 12.13 47.37 1.41
C THR A 298 11.56 46.26 0.53
N LEU A 299 10.24 46.30 0.42
CA LEU A 299 9.41 45.53 -0.50
C LEU A 299 9.72 45.95 -1.93
N ALA A 300 10.04 44.98 -2.79
CA ALA A 300 9.96 45.14 -4.23
C ALA A 300 9.15 43.97 -4.82
N SER A 301 7.95 44.34 -5.26
CA SER A 301 7.06 43.59 -6.12
C SER A 301 7.74 43.29 -7.46
N SER A 302 7.62 42.05 -7.95
CA SER A 302 7.12 41.73 -9.30
C SER A 302 7.61 40.36 -9.77
N ALA A 303 6.69 39.41 -9.96
CA ALA A 303 6.64 38.53 -11.14
C ALA A 303 5.37 37.69 -11.08
N VAL A 304 4.33 38.23 -11.70
CA VAL A 304 3.10 37.51 -12.07
C VAL A 304 3.50 36.38 -13.01
N ALA A 305 3.34 35.14 -12.56
CA ALA A 305 3.26 33.99 -13.44
C ALA A 305 1.78 33.58 -13.55
N THR A 306 1.27 33.71 -14.77
CA THR A 306 -0.05 33.28 -15.26
C THR A 306 -0.50 31.92 -14.72
N PRO A 307 -1.79 31.76 -14.31
CA PRO A 307 -2.34 30.46 -13.98
C PRO A 307 -2.54 29.67 -15.28
N ALA A 308 -1.75 28.62 -15.46
CA ALA A 308 -2.03 27.61 -16.47
C ALA A 308 -3.26 26.80 -16.03
N SER A 309 -4.37 27.04 -16.75
CA SER A 309 -5.36 26.04 -17.17
C SER A 309 -5.91 25.09 -16.09
N SER A 310 -7.17 25.34 -15.71
CA SER A 310 -8.12 24.38 -15.16
C SER A 310 -7.94 22.96 -15.70
N ALA A 311 -7.69 21.99 -14.82
CA ALA A 311 -7.71 20.58 -15.17
C ALA A 311 -9.15 20.16 -15.54
N PRO A 312 -9.36 19.42 -16.65
CA PRO A 312 -10.67 18.98 -17.09
C PRO A 312 -11.15 17.80 -16.24
N HIS A 313 -12.47 17.70 -16.04
CA HIS A 313 -13.18 16.61 -15.38
C HIS A 313 -12.46 15.24 -15.44
N ASP A 314 -11.98 14.74 -14.30
CA ASP A 314 -11.29 13.45 -14.14
C ASP A 314 -12.23 12.24 -14.37
N GLY A 315 -12.64 12.05 -15.62
CA GLY A 315 -13.44 10.90 -16.05
C GLY A 315 -12.65 9.60 -16.02
N LEU A 316 -13.36 8.46 -15.96
CA LEU A 316 -12.79 7.11 -15.99
C LEU A 316 -11.75 6.92 -17.10
N LEU A 317 -12.01 7.45 -18.30
CA LEU A 317 -11.10 7.34 -19.44
C LEU A 317 -9.77 8.05 -19.19
N ALA A 318 -9.77 9.23 -18.57
CA ALA A 318 -8.54 9.92 -18.22
C ALA A 318 -7.72 9.11 -17.21
N LYS A 319 -8.37 8.54 -16.18
CA LYS A 319 -7.70 7.68 -15.18
C LYS A 319 -7.17 6.37 -15.78
N VAL A 320 -7.90 5.78 -16.73
CA VAL A 320 -7.46 4.60 -17.46
C VAL A 320 -6.20 4.91 -18.28
N PHE A 321 -6.23 5.99 -19.07
CA PHE A 321 -5.19 6.35 -20.04
C PHE A 321 -4.12 7.33 -19.53
N ASP A 322 -4.02 7.51 -18.21
CA ASP A 322 -2.95 8.29 -17.57
C ASP A 322 -1.54 7.72 -17.90
N ASP A 323 -0.52 8.56 -17.77
CA ASP A 323 0.90 8.32 -18.07
C ASP A 323 1.43 7.03 -17.40
N LYS A 324 0.86 6.65 -16.25
CA LYS A 324 1.25 5.44 -15.52
C LYS A 324 0.72 4.15 -16.15
N LEU A 325 -0.25 4.18 -17.07
CA LEU A 325 -0.88 2.98 -17.64
C LEU A 325 0.18 2.02 -18.19
N TRP A 326 1.09 2.53 -19.02
CA TRP A 326 2.10 1.69 -19.66
C TRP A 326 3.06 1.05 -18.66
N LEU A 327 3.47 1.79 -17.62
CA LEU A 327 4.31 1.27 -16.56
C LEU A 327 3.61 0.13 -15.82
N LEU A 328 2.37 0.35 -15.40
CA LEU A 328 1.58 -0.66 -14.69
C LEU A 328 1.31 -1.89 -15.57
N THR A 329 0.99 -1.70 -16.85
CA THR A 329 0.83 -2.79 -17.82
C THR A 329 2.09 -3.63 -17.92
N ARG A 330 3.26 -3.00 -18.06
CA ARG A 330 4.55 -3.71 -18.14
C ARG A 330 4.85 -4.48 -16.86
N GLN A 331 4.64 -3.87 -15.70
CA GLN A 331 4.83 -4.55 -14.41
C GLN A 331 3.91 -5.76 -14.28
N HIS A 332 2.63 -5.60 -14.59
CA HIS A 332 1.62 -6.66 -14.48
C HIS A 332 1.93 -7.82 -15.43
N ILE A 333 2.23 -7.53 -16.70
CA ILE A 333 2.61 -8.54 -17.70
C ILE A 333 3.90 -9.25 -17.29
N THR A 334 4.91 -8.53 -16.80
CA THR A 334 6.18 -9.13 -16.39
C THR A 334 5.98 -10.09 -15.23
N LEU A 335 5.22 -9.71 -14.20
CA LEU A 335 4.90 -10.58 -13.07
C LEU A 335 4.21 -11.88 -13.53
N VAL A 336 3.19 -11.75 -14.38
CA VAL A 336 2.42 -12.89 -14.89
C VAL A 336 3.30 -13.80 -15.77
N LEU A 337 4.03 -13.24 -16.73
CA LEU A 337 4.86 -14.02 -17.66
C LEU A 337 5.97 -14.77 -16.93
N VAL A 338 6.67 -14.12 -16.01
CA VAL A 338 7.75 -14.76 -15.25
C VAL A 338 7.19 -15.87 -14.35
N ALA A 339 6.08 -15.63 -13.65
CA ALA A 339 5.47 -16.64 -12.80
C ALA A 339 4.99 -17.87 -13.59
N VAL A 340 4.32 -17.65 -14.73
CA VAL A 340 3.86 -18.75 -15.60
C VAL A 340 5.03 -19.49 -16.23
N ALA A 341 6.09 -18.80 -16.67
CA ALA A 341 7.28 -19.44 -17.21
C ALA A 341 7.95 -20.35 -16.17
N LEU A 342 8.12 -19.87 -14.94
CA LEU A 342 8.62 -20.69 -13.83
C LEU A 342 7.70 -21.88 -13.54
N ALA A 343 6.38 -21.67 -13.56
CA ALA A 343 5.40 -22.74 -13.37
C ALA A 343 5.43 -23.79 -14.50
N CYS A 344 5.71 -23.40 -15.74
CA CYS A 344 5.93 -24.33 -16.85
C CYS A 344 7.23 -25.13 -16.66
N LEU A 345 8.33 -24.45 -16.30
CA LEU A 345 9.63 -25.07 -16.07
C LEU A 345 9.59 -26.14 -14.97
N ALA A 346 8.84 -25.90 -13.90
CA ALA A 346 8.66 -26.90 -12.83
C ALA A 346 7.51 -27.87 -13.10
N GLY A 347 6.38 -27.34 -13.57
CA GLY A 347 5.11 -28.05 -13.66
C GLY A 347 5.04 -29.06 -14.80
N ILE A 348 5.67 -28.80 -15.94
CA ILE A 348 5.70 -29.77 -17.06
C ILE A 348 6.50 -31.02 -16.64
N PRO A 349 7.75 -30.91 -16.13
CA PRO A 349 8.47 -32.08 -15.63
C PRO A 349 7.73 -32.83 -14.52
N LEU A 350 7.13 -32.11 -13.56
CA LEU A 350 6.34 -32.73 -12.49
C LEU A 350 5.10 -33.47 -13.02
N GLY A 351 4.42 -32.90 -14.00
CA GLY A 351 3.26 -33.52 -14.65
C GLY A 351 3.63 -34.77 -15.47
N VAL A 352 4.76 -34.73 -16.17
CA VAL A 352 5.30 -35.92 -16.86
C VAL A 352 5.68 -37.00 -15.84
N LEU A 353 6.39 -36.65 -14.77
CA LEU A 353 6.75 -37.58 -13.71
C LEU A 353 5.50 -38.24 -13.08
N ALA A 354 4.46 -37.45 -12.80
CA ALA A 354 3.18 -37.91 -12.29
C ALA A 354 2.45 -38.86 -13.27
N ALA A 355 2.61 -38.66 -14.58
CA ALA A 355 2.03 -39.56 -15.58
C ALA A 355 2.74 -40.93 -15.63
N TYR A 356 4.06 -40.94 -15.44
CA TYR A 356 4.88 -42.15 -15.54
C TYR A 356 4.97 -42.95 -14.25
N VAL A 357 4.81 -42.31 -13.09
CA VAL A 357 4.91 -42.97 -11.78
C VAL A 357 3.56 -42.89 -11.06
N PRO A 358 2.68 -43.91 -11.21
CA PRO A 358 1.32 -43.89 -10.66
C PRO A 358 1.25 -43.63 -9.14
N ARG A 359 2.28 -44.08 -8.40
CA ARG A 359 2.41 -43.86 -6.95
C ARG A 359 2.64 -42.39 -6.60
N LEU A 360 3.45 -41.68 -7.39
CA LEU A 360 3.73 -40.25 -7.17
C LEU A 360 2.60 -39.36 -7.69
N ARG A 361 1.78 -39.84 -8.63
CA ARG A 361 0.68 -39.07 -9.24
C ARG A 361 -0.24 -38.42 -8.21
N GLN A 362 -0.76 -39.21 -7.28
CA GLN A 362 -1.68 -38.71 -6.26
C GLN A 362 -0.98 -37.75 -5.30
N VAL A 363 0.26 -38.05 -4.91
CA VAL A 363 1.06 -37.20 -4.00
C VAL A 363 1.34 -35.84 -4.64
N VAL A 364 1.82 -35.81 -5.89
CA VAL A 364 2.14 -34.58 -6.62
C VAL A 364 0.87 -33.73 -6.81
N LEU A 365 -0.23 -34.32 -7.29
CA LEU A 365 -1.48 -33.58 -7.48
C LEU A 365 -2.10 -33.11 -6.16
N ALA A 366 -2.00 -33.89 -5.09
CA ALA A 366 -2.48 -33.50 -3.77
C ALA A 366 -1.65 -32.33 -3.20
N LEU A 367 -0.31 -32.42 -3.26
CA LEU A 367 0.58 -31.38 -2.73
C LEU A 367 0.38 -30.05 -3.46
N VAL A 368 0.38 -30.07 -4.80
CA VAL A 368 0.14 -28.87 -5.60
C VAL A 368 -1.29 -28.35 -5.43
N GLY A 369 -2.27 -29.25 -5.22
CA GLY A 369 -3.66 -28.88 -4.94
C GLY A 369 -3.82 -28.18 -3.59
N VAL A 370 -3.22 -28.70 -2.53
CA VAL A 370 -3.24 -28.11 -1.18
C VAL A 370 -2.60 -26.72 -1.17
N LEU A 371 -1.51 -26.52 -1.92
CA LEU A 371 -0.89 -25.21 -2.01
C LEU A 371 -1.84 -24.14 -2.60
N GLN A 372 -2.78 -24.52 -3.46
CA GLN A 372 -3.76 -23.60 -4.04
C GLN A 372 -4.96 -23.30 -3.13
N THR A 373 -5.18 -24.10 -2.07
CA THR A 373 -6.31 -23.86 -1.14
C THR A 373 -6.02 -22.72 -0.16
N VAL A 374 -4.76 -22.35 0.03
CA VAL A 374 -4.36 -21.22 0.88
C VAL A 374 -4.81 -19.92 0.22
N PRO A 375 -5.71 -19.11 0.81
CA PRO A 375 -6.16 -17.85 0.22
C PRO A 375 -4.98 -16.97 -0.20
N SER A 376 -5.07 -16.33 -1.37
CA SER A 376 -3.92 -15.64 -1.98
C SER A 376 -3.37 -14.53 -1.08
N LEU A 377 -4.24 -13.76 -0.44
CA LEU A 377 -3.84 -12.72 0.51
C LEU A 377 -3.14 -13.30 1.74
N ALA A 378 -3.60 -14.46 2.24
CA ALA A 378 -2.98 -15.14 3.38
C ALA A 378 -1.60 -15.72 3.00
N LEU A 379 -1.47 -16.29 1.80
CA LEU A 379 -0.19 -16.74 1.28
C LEU A 379 0.81 -15.58 1.15
N LEU A 380 0.37 -14.44 0.61
CA LEU A 380 1.22 -13.26 0.50
C LEU A 380 1.65 -12.76 1.89
N ALA A 381 0.72 -12.67 2.86
CA ALA A 381 1.04 -12.28 4.23
C ALA A 381 2.07 -13.22 4.89
N LEU A 382 1.97 -14.53 4.65
CA LEU A 382 2.92 -15.53 5.11
C LEU A 382 4.31 -15.37 4.48
N LEU A 383 4.40 -14.93 3.23
CA LEU A 383 5.68 -14.78 2.52
C LEU A 383 6.45 -13.52 2.91
N ILE A 384 5.79 -12.49 3.47
CA ILE A 384 6.43 -11.21 3.83
C ILE A 384 7.59 -11.39 4.81
N PRO A 385 7.46 -12.12 5.94
CA PRO A 385 8.58 -12.30 6.87
C PRO A 385 9.76 -13.08 6.28
N LEU A 386 9.52 -13.94 5.28
CA LEU A 386 10.54 -14.80 4.69
C LEU A 386 11.28 -14.14 3.53
N LEU A 387 10.56 -13.41 2.67
CA LEU A 387 11.06 -12.91 1.38
C LEU A 387 11.04 -11.38 1.27
N GLY A 388 10.52 -10.69 2.29
CA GLY A 388 10.32 -9.25 2.27
C GLY A 388 9.11 -8.83 1.44
N ILE A 389 9.12 -7.61 0.93
CA ILE A 389 8.03 -7.01 0.15
C ILE A 389 8.42 -6.79 -1.32
N GLY A 390 7.42 -6.60 -2.17
CA GLY A 390 7.60 -6.31 -3.59
C GLY A 390 7.40 -7.52 -4.50
N ALA A 391 8.11 -7.54 -5.62
CA ALA A 391 7.86 -8.49 -6.71
C ALA A 391 8.16 -9.96 -6.37
N VAL A 392 9.16 -10.24 -5.54
CA VAL A 392 9.62 -11.62 -5.24
C VAL A 392 8.54 -12.48 -4.56
N PRO A 393 7.98 -12.10 -3.40
CA PRO A 393 6.89 -12.86 -2.77
C PRO A 393 5.65 -12.97 -3.67
N ALA A 394 5.34 -11.94 -4.47
CA ALA A 394 4.26 -11.99 -5.44
C ALA A 394 4.51 -13.05 -6.53
N LEU A 395 5.72 -13.11 -7.08
CA LEU A 395 6.12 -14.14 -8.05
C LEU A 395 6.01 -15.55 -7.47
N VAL A 396 6.42 -15.75 -6.21
CA VAL A 396 6.29 -17.05 -5.54
C VAL A 396 4.82 -17.45 -5.39
N ALA A 397 3.96 -16.54 -4.95
CA ALA A 397 2.54 -16.81 -4.82
C ALA A 397 1.90 -17.13 -6.19
N LEU A 398 2.19 -16.33 -7.22
CA LEU A 398 1.68 -16.57 -8.57
C LEU A 398 2.19 -17.90 -9.15
N PHE A 399 3.47 -18.21 -8.96
CA PHE A 399 4.07 -19.49 -9.34
C PHE A 399 3.34 -20.68 -8.70
N VAL A 400 3.08 -20.61 -7.39
CA VAL A 400 2.38 -21.66 -6.64
C VAL A 400 0.97 -21.89 -7.21
N TYR A 401 0.24 -20.82 -7.48
CA TYR A 401 -1.12 -20.88 -8.03
C TYR A 401 -1.15 -21.39 -9.48
N ALA A 402 -0.16 -21.02 -10.28
CA ALA A 402 -0.01 -21.45 -11.67
C ALA A 402 0.42 -22.92 -11.80
N LEU A 403 0.97 -23.52 -10.74
CA LEU A 403 1.53 -24.87 -10.79
C LEU A 403 0.45 -25.95 -10.99
N LEU A 404 -0.72 -25.84 -10.33
CA LEU A 404 -1.74 -26.89 -10.39
C LEU A 404 -2.30 -27.10 -11.80
N PRO A 405 -2.78 -26.06 -12.52
CA PRO A 405 -3.31 -26.25 -13.87
C PRO A 405 -2.26 -26.83 -14.82
N VAL A 406 -1.00 -26.40 -14.73
CA VAL A 406 0.09 -26.89 -15.58
C VAL A 406 0.41 -28.35 -15.30
N VAL A 407 0.62 -28.73 -14.03
CA VAL A 407 0.93 -30.11 -13.64
C VAL A 407 -0.21 -31.05 -14.00
N ARG A 408 -1.45 -30.67 -13.65
CA ARG A 408 -2.64 -31.50 -13.87
C ARG A 408 -2.89 -31.74 -15.35
N ASN A 409 -2.83 -30.70 -16.18
CA ASN A 409 -3.07 -30.84 -17.61
C ASN A 409 -1.90 -31.55 -18.32
N THR A 410 -0.66 -31.37 -17.87
CA THR A 410 0.47 -32.14 -18.40
C THR A 410 0.32 -33.63 -18.11
N CYS A 411 -0.02 -33.98 -16.86
CA CYS A 411 -0.28 -35.37 -16.48
C CYS A 411 -1.42 -35.98 -17.30
N THR A 412 -2.54 -35.26 -17.42
CA THR A 412 -3.70 -35.71 -18.21
C THR A 412 -3.36 -35.85 -19.69
N GLY A 413 -2.69 -34.86 -20.29
CA GLY A 413 -2.32 -34.87 -21.70
C GLY A 413 -1.42 -36.05 -22.05
N VAL A 414 -0.41 -36.33 -21.24
CA VAL A 414 0.44 -37.51 -21.43
C VAL A 414 -0.39 -38.78 -21.32
N LEU A 415 -1.22 -38.93 -20.27
CA LEU A 415 -2.06 -40.13 -20.06
C LEU A 415 -3.10 -40.37 -21.16
N GLN A 416 -3.56 -39.33 -21.84
CA GLN A 416 -4.54 -39.43 -22.95
C GLN A 416 -3.91 -39.87 -24.28
N VAL A 417 -2.58 -39.91 -24.40
CA VAL A 417 -1.93 -40.42 -25.61
C VAL A 417 -2.33 -41.88 -25.86
N PRO A 418 -2.89 -42.22 -27.05
CA PRO A 418 -3.37 -43.56 -27.35
C PRO A 418 -2.34 -44.67 -27.07
N PRO A 419 -2.70 -45.74 -26.33
CA PRO A 419 -1.77 -46.83 -26.03
C PRO A 419 -1.18 -47.47 -27.29
N GLY A 420 -1.97 -47.57 -28.37
CA GLY A 420 -1.52 -48.12 -29.65
C GLY A 420 -0.33 -47.36 -30.26
N LEU A 421 -0.31 -46.03 -30.16
CA LEU A 421 0.81 -45.22 -30.65
C LEU A 421 2.07 -45.43 -29.80
N ARG A 422 1.91 -45.66 -28.49
CA ARG A 422 3.04 -45.98 -27.62
C ARG A 422 3.63 -47.35 -27.93
N LEU A 423 2.79 -48.35 -28.21
CA LEU A 423 3.22 -49.68 -28.62
C LEU A 423 3.90 -49.65 -29.99
N ALA A 424 3.36 -48.89 -30.95
CA ALA A 424 3.98 -48.70 -32.26
C ALA A 424 5.37 -48.06 -32.15
N ALA A 425 5.51 -47.01 -31.34
CA ALA A 425 6.82 -46.40 -31.08
C ALA A 425 7.82 -47.37 -30.45
N LEU A 426 7.37 -48.24 -29.54
CA LEU A 426 8.22 -49.30 -28.95
C LEU A 426 8.61 -50.35 -30.00
N ALA A 427 7.70 -50.76 -30.88
CA ALA A 427 7.97 -51.70 -31.96
C ALA A 427 8.99 -51.16 -32.99
N LEU A 428 9.01 -49.84 -33.20
CA LEU A 428 10.00 -49.14 -34.02
C LEU A 428 11.36 -48.93 -33.30
N GLY A 429 11.51 -49.42 -32.07
CA GLY A 429 12.76 -49.37 -31.32
C GLY A 429 13.04 -48.06 -30.60
N LEU A 430 12.05 -47.16 -30.46
CA LEU A 430 12.26 -45.90 -29.73
C LEU A 430 12.48 -46.16 -28.23
N ARG A 431 13.53 -45.54 -27.68
CA ARG A 431 13.78 -45.52 -26.24
C ARG A 431 12.72 -44.68 -25.52
N PRO A 432 12.46 -44.89 -24.21
CA PRO A 432 11.44 -44.15 -23.46
C PRO A 432 11.53 -42.62 -23.58
N TYR A 433 12.75 -42.05 -23.54
CA TYR A 433 12.94 -40.62 -23.71
C TYR A 433 12.65 -40.15 -25.14
N GLN A 434 12.97 -40.96 -26.16
CA GLN A 434 12.69 -40.65 -27.56
C GLN A 434 11.18 -40.66 -27.81
N ARG A 435 10.48 -41.68 -27.27
CA ARG A 435 9.02 -41.77 -27.29
C ARG A 435 8.37 -40.57 -26.61
N LEU A 436 8.87 -40.16 -25.44
CA LEU A 436 8.38 -38.99 -24.73
C LEU A 436 8.50 -37.72 -25.58
N TRP A 437 9.70 -37.43 -26.11
CA TRP A 437 9.97 -36.19 -26.83
C TRP A 437 9.36 -36.13 -28.24
N HIS A 438 9.31 -37.26 -28.97
CA HIS A 438 8.89 -37.27 -30.37
C HIS A 438 7.44 -37.73 -30.58
N VAL A 439 6.83 -38.40 -29.60
CA VAL A 439 5.46 -38.94 -29.73
C VAL A 439 4.55 -38.37 -28.66
N GLU A 440 4.86 -38.58 -27.39
CA GLU A 440 3.92 -38.26 -26.31
C GLU A 440 3.77 -36.76 -26.06
N LEU A 441 4.88 -36.01 -25.91
CA LEU A 441 4.81 -34.57 -25.66
C LEU A 441 4.15 -33.80 -26.83
N PRO A 442 4.46 -34.09 -28.11
CA PRO A 442 3.76 -33.47 -29.23
C PRO A 442 2.25 -33.76 -29.25
N LEU A 443 1.83 -35.01 -28.95
CA LEU A 443 0.42 -35.39 -28.91
C LEU A 443 -0.30 -34.84 -27.66
N ALA A 444 0.42 -34.69 -26.55
CA ALA A 444 -0.10 -34.10 -25.32
C ALA A 444 -0.11 -32.56 -25.34
N LEU A 445 0.61 -31.94 -26.28
CA LEU A 445 0.83 -30.49 -26.34
C LEU A 445 -0.47 -29.67 -26.31
N PRO A 446 -1.56 -30.01 -27.02
CA PRO A 446 -2.81 -29.25 -26.95
C PRO A 446 -3.38 -29.18 -25.53
N VAL A 447 -3.31 -30.29 -24.79
CA VAL A 447 -3.79 -30.35 -23.40
C VAL A 447 -2.84 -29.60 -22.46
N ILE A 448 -1.53 -29.73 -22.67
CA ILE A 448 -0.52 -28.96 -21.91
C ILE A 448 -0.75 -27.45 -22.10
N LEU A 449 -0.93 -27.01 -23.34
CA LEU A 449 -1.21 -25.60 -23.67
C LEU A 449 -2.51 -25.11 -23.05
N ALA A 450 -3.57 -25.93 -23.01
CA ALA A 450 -4.79 -25.59 -22.29
C ALA A 450 -4.54 -25.36 -20.78
N GLY A 451 -3.66 -26.17 -20.17
CA GLY A 451 -3.23 -25.96 -18.78
C GLY A 451 -2.44 -24.66 -18.57
N VAL A 452 -1.51 -24.36 -19.48
CA VAL A 452 -0.74 -23.10 -19.46
C VAL A 452 -1.66 -21.90 -19.66
N LYS A 453 -2.65 -22.00 -20.57
CA LYS A 453 -3.70 -21.00 -20.78
C LYS A 453 -4.47 -20.73 -19.50
N THR A 454 -4.98 -21.77 -18.83
CA THR A 454 -5.69 -21.62 -17.55
C THR A 454 -4.80 -20.96 -16.49
N ALA A 455 -3.55 -21.41 -16.36
CA ALA A 455 -2.60 -20.83 -15.41
C ALA A 455 -2.32 -19.35 -15.70
N ALA A 456 -2.14 -18.96 -16.96
CA ALA A 456 -1.90 -17.58 -17.36
C ALA A 456 -3.10 -16.68 -17.07
N VAL A 457 -4.31 -17.08 -17.48
CA VAL A 457 -5.54 -16.30 -17.24
C VAL A 457 -5.81 -16.13 -15.75
N MET A 458 -5.68 -17.20 -14.96
CA MET A 458 -5.80 -17.12 -13.50
C MET A 458 -4.74 -16.19 -12.90
N SER A 459 -3.48 -16.29 -13.36
CA SER A 459 -2.38 -15.46 -12.86
C SER A 459 -2.62 -13.97 -13.13
N VAL A 460 -3.20 -13.59 -14.28
CA VAL A 460 -3.57 -12.18 -14.55
C VAL A 460 -4.52 -11.65 -13.47
N GLY A 461 -5.54 -12.44 -13.11
CA GLY A 461 -6.50 -12.08 -12.06
C GLY A 461 -5.86 -12.02 -10.68
N THR A 462 -5.16 -13.08 -10.26
CA THR A 462 -4.52 -13.17 -8.94
C THR A 462 -3.41 -12.13 -8.76
N ALA A 463 -2.72 -11.73 -9.84
CA ALA A 463 -1.66 -10.71 -9.80
C ALA A 463 -2.18 -9.33 -9.39
N THR A 464 -3.49 -9.05 -9.52
CA THR A 464 -4.06 -7.80 -9.00
C THR A 464 -3.94 -7.71 -7.48
N ILE A 465 -3.93 -8.85 -6.78
CA ILE A 465 -3.77 -8.91 -5.33
C ILE A 465 -2.30 -8.69 -4.93
N ALA A 466 -1.34 -8.92 -5.82
CA ALA A 466 0.07 -8.70 -5.54
C ALA A 466 0.41 -7.24 -5.23
N ALA A 467 -0.41 -6.31 -5.73
CA ALA A 467 -0.31 -4.91 -5.35
C ALA A 467 -0.41 -4.75 -3.83
N PHE A 468 -1.14 -5.61 -3.10
CA PHE A 468 -1.27 -5.52 -1.64
C PHE A 468 0.06 -5.60 -0.87
N ILE A 469 1.13 -6.08 -1.50
CA ILE A 469 2.46 -6.19 -0.89
C ILE A 469 3.52 -5.39 -1.66
N GLY A 470 3.10 -4.42 -2.47
CA GLY A 470 3.99 -3.50 -3.19
C GLY A 470 4.59 -4.08 -4.47
N ALA A 471 3.99 -5.11 -5.06
CA ALA A 471 4.48 -5.68 -6.32
C ALA A 471 4.13 -4.82 -7.56
N GLY A 472 3.23 -3.85 -7.42
CA GLY A 472 2.77 -2.96 -8.50
C GLY A 472 1.73 -3.58 -9.42
N GLY A 473 1.69 -3.13 -10.68
CA GLY A 473 0.74 -3.59 -11.70
C GLY A 473 -0.66 -2.96 -11.56
N TYR A 474 -1.64 -3.50 -12.27
CA TYR A 474 -3.01 -2.94 -12.27
C TYR A 474 -3.68 -2.97 -10.89
N GLY A 475 -3.23 -3.87 -10.02
CA GLY A 475 -3.66 -3.93 -8.64
C GLY A 475 -3.42 -2.63 -7.87
N GLU A 476 -2.40 -1.86 -8.23
CA GLU A 476 -2.08 -0.60 -7.55
C GLU A 476 -3.26 0.39 -7.66
N ARG A 477 -3.82 0.55 -8.87
CA ARG A 477 -5.01 1.38 -9.08
C ARG A 477 -6.25 0.84 -8.36
N ILE A 478 -6.44 -0.48 -8.34
CA ILE A 478 -7.53 -1.12 -7.60
C ILE A 478 -7.42 -0.78 -6.10
N THR A 479 -6.22 -0.92 -5.53
CA THR A 479 -5.98 -0.65 -4.11
C THR A 479 -6.12 0.83 -3.77
N ILE A 480 -5.64 1.73 -4.62
CA ILE A 480 -5.77 3.18 -4.44
C ILE A 480 -7.24 3.60 -4.58
N GLY A 481 -7.95 3.12 -5.60
CA GLY A 481 -9.36 3.40 -5.79
C GLY A 481 -10.23 2.91 -4.64
N LEU A 482 -9.93 1.71 -4.10
CA LEU A 482 -10.60 1.21 -2.90
C LEU A 482 -10.30 2.10 -1.68
N ALA A 483 -9.05 2.52 -1.49
CA ALA A 483 -8.66 3.37 -0.36
C ALA A 483 -9.27 4.77 -0.43
N LEU A 484 -9.48 5.31 -1.64
CA LEU A 484 -10.05 6.64 -1.88
C LEU A 484 -11.58 6.63 -2.05
N ASN A 485 -12.21 5.45 -2.00
CA ASN A 485 -13.61 5.26 -2.41
C ASN A 485 -13.90 5.85 -3.81
N ASP A 486 -12.90 5.80 -4.69
CA ASP A 486 -12.93 6.35 -6.04
C ASP A 486 -13.21 5.21 -7.03
N ASN A 487 -14.49 5.05 -7.35
CA ASN A 487 -14.95 4.02 -8.29
C ASN A 487 -14.29 4.14 -9.66
N ALA A 488 -13.97 5.35 -10.12
CA ALA A 488 -13.33 5.55 -11.41
C ALA A 488 -11.87 5.06 -11.38
N MET A 489 -11.12 5.32 -10.30
CA MET A 489 -9.76 4.81 -10.12
C MET A 489 -9.73 3.28 -9.92
N LEU A 490 -10.69 2.74 -9.16
CA LEU A 490 -10.84 1.30 -8.98
C LEU A 490 -11.07 0.60 -10.33
N LEU A 491 -12.03 1.11 -11.11
CA LEU A 491 -12.32 0.62 -12.46
C LEU A 491 -11.14 0.84 -13.42
N ALA A 492 -10.35 1.91 -13.25
CA ALA A 492 -9.15 2.17 -14.05
C ALA A 492 -8.02 1.15 -13.82
N GLY A 493 -8.08 0.35 -12.75
CA GLY A 493 -7.24 -0.84 -12.58
C GLY A 493 -7.96 -2.13 -12.98
N ALA A 494 -9.24 -2.30 -12.59
CA ALA A 494 -10.00 -3.52 -12.82
C ALA A 494 -10.29 -3.79 -14.32
N ILE A 495 -10.66 -2.76 -15.10
CA ILE A 495 -10.99 -2.91 -16.52
C ILE A 495 -9.75 -3.33 -17.33
N PRO A 496 -8.58 -2.65 -17.24
CA PRO A 496 -7.38 -3.10 -17.94
C PRO A 496 -6.95 -4.52 -17.55
N ALA A 497 -7.11 -4.91 -16.28
CA ALA A 497 -6.82 -6.28 -15.83
C ALA A 497 -7.76 -7.32 -16.48
N ALA A 498 -9.08 -7.03 -16.52
CA ALA A 498 -10.06 -7.88 -17.18
C ALA A 498 -9.82 -7.99 -18.70
N VAL A 499 -9.53 -6.86 -19.35
CA VAL A 499 -9.17 -6.82 -20.77
C VAL A 499 -7.91 -7.63 -21.03
N LEU A 500 -6.86 -7.48 -20.20
CA LEU A 500 -5.64 -8.28 -20.33
C LEU A 500 -5.91 -9.78 -20.17
N ALA A 501 -6.80 -10.19 -19.25
CA ALA A 501 -7.18 -11.58 -19.09
C ALA A 501 -7.88 -12.13 -20.34
N LEU A 502 -8.81 -11.36 -20.92
CA LEU A 502 -9.49 -11.71 -22.17
C LEU A 502 -8.53 -11.77 -23.37
N LEU A 503 -7.62 -10.80 -23.48
CA LEU A 503 -6.57 -10.80 -24.52
C LEU A 503 -5.64 -12.00 -24.37
N THR A 504 -5.26 -12.34 -23.15
CA THR A 504 -4.46 -13.54 -22.85
C THR A 504 -5.21 -14.80 -23.29
N GLN A 505 -6.48 -14.92 -22.92
CA GLN A 505 -7.32 -16.04 -23.34
C GLN A 505 -7.41 -16.15 -24.88
N GLY A 506 -7.72 -15.05 -25.57
CA GLY A 506 -7.82 -15.01 -27.03
C GLY A 506 -6.49 -15.32 -27.74
N ALA A 507 -5.37 -14.86 -27.18
CA ALA A 507 -4.03 -15.17 -27.71
C ALA A 507 -3.73 -16.67 -27.67
N PHE A 508 -4.05 -17.35 -26.57
CA PHE A 508 -3.90 -18.81 -26.48
C PHE A 508 -4.85 -19.55 -27.44
N GLU A 509 -6.09 -19.11 -27.60
CA GLU A 509 -7.03 -19.71 -28.56
C GLU A 509 -6.56 -19.57 -30.01
N LEU A 510 -5.95 -18.43 -30.35
CA LEU A 510 -5.35 -18.23 -31.67
C LEU A 510 -4.15 -19.17 -31.87
N LEU A 511 -3.29 -19.31 -30.87
CA LEU A 511 -2.16 -20.24 -30.91
C LEU A 511 -2.61 -21.70 -31.08
N GLU A 512 -3.65 -22.12 -30.36
CA GLU A 512 -4.26 -23.44 -30.48
C GLU A 512 -4.80 -23.69 -31.91
N ARG A 513 -5.51 -22.72 -32.49
CA ARG A 513 -6.03 -22.81 -33.87
C ARG A 513 -4.93 -22.90 -34.92
N LEU A 514 -3.86 -22.12 -34.76
CA LEU A 514 -2.71 -22.14 -35.68
C LEU A 514 -1.96 -23.48 -35.58
N ALA A 515 -1.75 -23.99 -34.37
CA ALA A 515 -1.12 -25.28 -34.15
C ALA A 515 -1.97 -26.44 -34.72
N GLY A 516 -3.29 -26.40 -34.54
CA GLY A 516 -4.21 -27.39 -35.10
C GLY A 516 -4.21 -27.42 -36.63
N ARG A 517 -4.21 -26.24 -37.29
CA ARG A 517 -4.13 -26.14 -38.76
C ARG A 517 -2.82 -26.67 -39.33
N ALA A 518 -1.69 -26.40 -38.66
CA ALA A 518 -0.39 -26.91 -39.10
C ALA A 518 -0.27 -28.44 -38.96
N ALA A 519 -0.95 -29.04 -37.97
CA ALA A 519 -1.02 -30.49 -37.80
C ALA A 519 -1.86 -31.16 -38.90
N SER A 520 -3.00 -30.57 -39.26
CA SER A 520 -3.87 -31.09 -40.33
C SER A 520 -3.28 -30.98 -41.74
N GLN A 521 -2.25 -30.14 -41.95
CA GLN A 521 -1.55 -30.00 -43.24
C GLN A 521 -0.34 -30.96 -43.38
N ARG A 522 0.03 -31.69 -42.32
CA ARG A 522 1.16 -32.65 -42.31
C ARG A 522 0.73 -34.11 -42.27
N VAL A 523 -0.57 -34.37 -42.14
CA VAL A 523 -1.22 -35.67 -42.35
C VAL A 523 -1.77 -35.66 -43.76
#